data_AF-A0A1G8J5X0-F1
#
_entry.id   AF-A0A1G8J5X0-F1
#
_cell.length_a   1.000
_cell.length_b   1.000
_cell.length_c   1.000
_cell.angle_alpha   90.00
_cell.angle_beta   90.00
_cell.angle_gamma   90.00
#
_symmetry.space_group_name_H-M   'P 1'
#
loop_
_entity.id
_entity.type
_entity.pdbx_description
1 polymer ?
#
loop_
_entity_poly.entity_id
_entity_poly.type
_entity_poly.pdbx_seq_one_letter_code
_entity_poly.pdbx_strand_id
1 'polypeptide(L)' 'MQLSFYSFIIRFVDKDADDPRSRLANAVHEDSTFPKHTEDFEEITQHLEMDSRYSRLLSAFDDAWSDYQLNK' A
#
# COMPACT_ATOMS: atom_id res chain seq x y z
N MET A 1 0.71 -13.85 14.36
CA MET A 1 1.30 -13.45 13.07
C MET A 1 0.92 -12.00 12.87
N GLN A 2 1.89 -11.08 12.87
CA GLN A 2 1.61 -9.69 12.47
C GLN A 2 1.28 -9.68 10.98
N LEU A 3 0.17 -9.05 10.62
CA LEU A 3 -0.23 -8.86 9.22
C LEU A 3 0.66 -7.74 8.66
N SER A 4 1.45 -8.05 7.63
CA SER A 4 2.21 -7.03 6.90
C SER A 4 1.27 -5.98 6.29
N PHE A 5 1.79 -4.79 5.98
CA PHE A 5 1.00 -3.76 5.28
C PHE A 5 0.42 -4.29 3.97
N TYR A 6 1.18 -5.12 3.24
CA TYR A 6 0.69 -5.81 2.05
C TYR A 6 -0.57 -6.64 2.33
N SER A 7 -0.55 -7.45 3.40
CA SER A 7 -1.70 -8.29 3.79
C SER A 7 -2.94 -7.48 4.20
N PHE A 8 -2.73 -6.23 4.64
CA PHE A 8 -3.79 -5.28 4.92
C PHE A 8 -4.35 -4.67 3.62
N ILE A 9 -3.49 -4.10 2.77
CA ILE A 9 -3.92 -3.30 1.62
C ILE A 9 -4.54 -4.15 0.50
N ILE A 10 -4.13 -5.42 0.32
CA ILE A 10 -4.70 -6.29 -0.72
C ILE A 10 -6.20 -6.59 -0.55
N ARG A 11 -6.76 -6.35 0.64
CA ARG A 11 -8.20 -6.48 0.89
C ARG A 11 -9.04 -5.45 0.14
N PHE A 12 -8.41 -4.38 -0.33
CA PHE A 12 -9.03 -3.28 -1.06
C PHE A 12 -8.74 -3.35 -2.56
N VAL A 13 -8.21 -4.46 -3.08
CA VAL A 13 -8.04 -4.67 -4.53
C VAL A 13 -9.40 -4.77 -5.17
N ASP A 14 -9.71 -3.77 -6.00
CA ASP A 14 -10.93 -3.69 -6.78
C ASP A 14 -10.63 -2.97 -8.09
N LYS A 15 -10.70 -3.72 -9.20
CA LYS A 15 -10.40 -3.24 -10.56
C LYS A 15 -11.43 -2.23 -11.09
N ASP A 16 -12.64 -2.23 -10.52
CA ASP A 16 -13.77 -1.42 -10.99
C ASP A 16 -13.97 -0.19 -10.08
N ALA A 17 -13.33 -0.16 -8.90
CA ALA A 17 -13.36 0.97 -7.98
C ALA A 17 -12.41 2.10 -8.41
N ASP A 18 -12.87 3.34 -8.28
CA ASP A 18 -12.12 4.54 -8.67
C ASP A 18 -11.58 5.35 -7.48
N ASP A 19 -11.71 4.83 -6.26
CA ASP A 19 -11.24 5.52 -5.07
C ASP A 19 -9.71 5.42 -4.90
N PRO A 20 -9.06 6.40 -4.23
CA PRO A 20 -7.60 6.43 -4.09
C PRO A 20 -7.00 5.19 -3.41
N ARG A 21 -7.73 4.57 -2.46
CA ARG A 21 -7.26 3.41 -1.72
C ARG A 21 -7.26 2.17 -2.61
N SER A 22 -8.33 1.95 -3.36
CA SER A 22 -8.39 0.84 -4.32
C SER A 22 -7.35 0.99 -5.43
N ARG A 23 -7.10 2.21 -5.92
CA ARG A 23 -5.99 2.48 -6.86
C ARG A 23 -4.62 2.14 -6.28
N LEU A 24 -4.35 2.48 -5.02
CA LEU A 24 -3.13 2.06 -4.31
C LEU A 24 -3.06 0.55 -4.18
N ALA A 25 -4.15 -0.10 -3.75
CA ALA A 25 -4.20 -1.55 -3.57
C ALA A 25 -3.93 -2.30 -4.87
N ASN A 26 -4.52 -1.85 -5.99
CA ASN A 26 -4.28 -2.39 -7.32
C ASN A 26 -2.82 -2.22 -7.73
N ALA A 27 -2.25 -1.03 -7.58
CA ALA A 27 -0.84 -0.76 -7.90
C ALA A 27 0.11 -1.67 -7.10
N VAL A 28 -0.12 -1.79 -5.79
CA VAL A 28 0.66 -2.68 -4.91
C VAL A 28 0.47 -4.16 -5.25
N HIS A 29 -0.74 -4.56 -5.67
CA HIS A 29 -1.02 -5.94 -6.06
C HIS A 29 -0.31 -6.33 -7.36
N GLU A 30 -0.27 -5.42 -8.34
CA GLU A 30 0.42 -5.57 -9.62
C GLU A 30 1.94 -5.46 -9.49
N ASP A 31 2.44 -4.84 -8.41
CA ASP A 31 3.86 -4.66 -8.18
C ASP A 31 4.54 -5.92 -7.61
N SER A 32 5.18 -6.68 -8.50
CA SER A 32 5.92 -7.89 -8.12
C SER A 32 7.11 -7.63 -7.20
N THR A 33 7.66 -6.41 -7.17
CA THR A 33 8.83 -6.06 -6.35
C THR A 33 8.46 -5.44 -5.00
N PHE A 34 7.16 -5.22 -4.73
CA PHE A 34 6.70 -4.64 -3.47
C PHE A 34 7.15 -5.48 -2.26
N PRO A 35 7.61 -4.87 -1.15
CA PRO A 35 8.04 -5.61 0.04
C PRO A 35 6.84 -6.21 0.79
N LYS A 36 6.46 -7.45 0.46
CA LYS A 36 5.21 -8.09 0.96
C LYS A 36 5.25 -8.54 2.42
N HIS A 37 6.43 -8.66 2.99
CA HIS A 37 6.67 -9.28 4.30
C HIS A 37 7.17 -8.30 5.37
N THR A 38 7.17 -7.00 5.05
CA THR A 38 7.57 -5.96 6.01
C THR A 38 6.37 -5.24 6.61
N GLU A 39 6.59 -4.70 7.80
CA GLU A 39 5.73 -3.73 8.47
C GLU A 39 6.48 -2.44 8.80
N ASP A 40 7.71 -2.30 8.27
CA ASP A 40 8.56 -1.13 8.46
C ASP A 40 8.07 0.01 7.56
N PHE A 41 7.76 1.15 8.18
CA PHE A 41 7.28 2.34 7.48
C PHE A 41 8.32 2.90 6.51
N GLU A 42 9.58 2.94 6.94
CA GLU A 42 10.67 3.53 6.18
C GLU A 42 10.98 2.67 4.95
N GLU A 43 11.01 1.34 5.11
CA GLU A 43 11.20 0.41 3.99
C GLU A 43 10.11 0.55 2.92
N ILE A 44 8.84 0.64 3.34
CA ILE A 44 7.71 0.80 2.41
C ILE A 44 7.76 2.18 1.74
N THR A 45 7.98 3.24 2.51
CA THR A 45 8.05 4.61 1.98
C THR A 45 9.16 4.76 0.97
N GLN A 46 10.36 4.24 1.26
CA GLN A 46 11.48 4.25 0.31
C GLN A 46 11.13 3.53 -0.99
N HIS A 47 10.48 2.36 -0.92
CA HIS A 47 10.03 1.64 -2.11
C HIS A 47 9.04 2.46 -2.95
N LEU A 48 8.07 3.10 -2.30
CA LEU A 48 7.06 3.92 -2.97
C LEU A 48 7.68 5.18 -3.61
N GLU A 49 8.63 5.84 -2.94
CA GLU A 49 9.30 7.04 -3.46
C GLU A 49 10.25 6.72 -4.62
N MET A 50 10.87 5.55 -4.62
CA MET A 50 11.76 5.11 -5.71
C MET A 50 11.02 4.81 -7.01
N ASP A 51 9.71 4.63 -6.97
CA ASP A 51 8.92 4.28 -8.14
C ASP A 51 7.86 5.34 -8.47
N SER A 52 8.06 5.98 -9.62
CA SER A 52 7.18 7.01 -10.17
C SER A 52 5.70 6.61 -10.26
N ARG A 53 5.38 5.30 -10.34
CA ARG A 53 4.01 4.76 -10.35
C ARG A 53 3.23 5.18 -9.10
N TYR A 54 3.89 5.34 -7.96
CA TYR A 54 3.26 5.69 -6.69
C TYR A 54 3.24 7.19 -6.38
N SER A 55 3.87 8.03 -7.19
CA SER A 55 3.97 9.49 -6.96
C SER A 55 2.62 10.17 -6.69
N ARG A 56 1.54 9.69 -7.34
CA ARG A 56 0.16 10.20 -7.16
C ARG A 56 -0.65 9.44 -6.12
N LEU A 57 -0.08 8.37 -5.56
CA LEU A 57 -0.70 7.48 -4.58
C LEU A 57 -0.14 7.68 -3.18
N LEU A 58 0.91 8.51 -3.00
CA LEU A 58 1.51 8.79 -1.68
C LEU A 58 0.48 9.30 -0.66
N SER A 59 -0.42 10.20 -1.05
CA SER A 59 -1.50 10.64 -0.15
C SER A 59 -2.46 9.51 0.22
N ALA A 60 -2.76 8.59 -0.71
CA ALA A 60 -3.60 7.43 -0.41
C ALA A 60 -2.86 6.42 0.49
N PHE A 61 -1.53 6.36 0.38
CA PHE A 61 -0.68 5.56 1.25
C PHE A 61 -0.67 6.12 2.67
N ASP A 62 -0.53 7.43 2.86
CA ASP A 62 -0.56 8.05 4.20
C ASP A 62 -1.87 7.72 4.95
N ASP A 63 -3.01 7.81 4.25
CA ASP A 63 -4.32 7.46 4.78
C ASP A 63 -4.42 5.96 5.11
N ALA A 64 -4.02 5.09 4.17
CA ALA A 64 -4.05 3.65 4.35
C ALA A 64 -3.10 3.17 5.46
N TRP A 65 -1.95 3.81 5.61
CA TRP A 65 -0.99 3.53 6.66
C TRP A 65 -1.55 3.88 8.04
N SER A 66 -2.20 5.04 8.15
CA SER A 66 -2.88 5.46 9.37
C SER A 66 -3.95 4.44 9.79
N ASP A 67 -4.78 4.00 8.84
CA ASP A 67 -5.77 2.94 9.08
C ASP A 67 -5.12 1.62 9.49
N TYR A 68 -4.03 1.22 8.84
CA TYR A 68 -3.29 0.01 9.17
C TYR A 68 -2.77 0.04 10.62
N GLN A 69 -2.19 1.17 11.06
CA GLN A 69 -1.69 1.34 12.43
C GLN A 69 -2.82 1.33 13.47
N LEU A 70 -3.99 1.89 13.15
CA LEU A 70 -5.15 1.90 14.04
C LEU A 70 -5.79 0.50 14.22
N ASN A 71 -5.69 -0.36 13.21
CA ASN A 71 -6.27 -1.71 13.21
C ASN A 71 -5.25 -2.81 13.56
N LYS A 72 -4.01 -2.43 13.91
CA LYS A 72 -2.94 -3.34 14.33
C LYS A 72 -3.14 -3.80 15.77
#